data_AF-A0A1P8JRI0-F1
#
_entry.id   AF-A0A1P8JRI0-F1
#
_cell.length_a   1.000
_cell.length_b   1.000
_cell.length_c   1.000
_cell.angle_alpha   90.00
_cell.angle_beta   90.00
_cell.angle_gamma   90.00
#
_symmetry.space_group_name_H-M   'P 1'
#
loop_
_entity.id
_entity.type
_entity.pdbx_description
1 polymer ?
#
loop_
_entity_poly.entity_id
_entity_poly.type
_entity_poly.pdbx_seq_one_letter_code
_entity_poly.pdbx_strand_id
1 'polypeptide(L)' 'MHVEGEVLEVRQSKSRPEQGLVKVGTNSLNQDGGFVQISVGNVVVPRRSASSGEPQHDISQRSEA' A
#
# COMPACT_ATOMS: atom_id res chain seq x y z
N MET A 1 -3.79 14.09 12.24
CA MET A 1 -2.58 13.32 11.90
C MET A 1 -3.03 12.15 11.09
N HIS A 2 -2.49 12.03 9.90
CA HIS A 2 -2.79 10.92 9.01
C HIS A 2 -1.52 10.53 8.26
N VAL A 3 -1.64 9.47 7.48
CA VAL A 3 -0.55 8.89 6.73
C VAL A 3 -1.00 8.73 5.29
N GLU A 4 -0.15 9.18 4.38
CA GLU A 4 -0.31 9.00 2.93
C GLU A 4 0.69 7.96 2.46
N GLY A 5 0.20 6.97 1.71
CA GLY A 5 1.01 5.91 1.13
C GLY A 5 0.94 5.95 -0.38
N GLU A 6 2.10 5.93 -1.04
CA GLU A 6 2.22 5.90 -2.50
C GLU A 6 3.03 4.68 -2.95
N VAL A 7 2.54 3.97 -3.96
CA VAL A 7 3.27 2.87 -4.59
C VAL A 7 4.29 3.44 -5.56
N LEU A 8 5.57 3.24 -5.26
CA LEU A 8 6.68 3.73 -6.07
C LEU A 8 7.13 2.71 -7.12
N GLU A 9 7.04 1.41 -6.80
CA GLU A 9 7.49 0.34 -7.69
C GLU A 9 6.78 -0.97 -7.37
N VAL A 10 6.49 -1.78 -8.39
CA VAL A 10 5.94 -3.14 -8.26
C VAL A 10 6.79 -4.11 -9.05
N ARG A 11 7.25 -5.19 -8.40
CA ARG A 11 8.03 -6.25 -9.04
C ARG A 11 7.55 -7.63 -8.62
N GLN A 12 7.52 -8.55 -9.59
CA GLN A 12 7.32 -9.97 -9.29
C GLN A 12 8.56 -10.56 -8.63
N SER A 13 8.36 -11.44 -7.64
CA SER A 13 9.47 -12.18 -7.05
C SER A 13 9.94 -13.28 -7.98
N LYS A 14 11.25 -13.35 -8.23
CA LYS A 14 11.86 -14.39 -9.07
C LYS A 14 11.95 -15.74 -8.35
N SER A 15 12.10 -15.74 -7.01
CA SER A 15 12.26 -16.94 -6.20
C SER A 15 10.93 -17.48 -5.66
N ARG A 16 9.92 -16.62 -5.55
CA ARG A 16 8.59 -16.93 -4.99
C ARG A 16 7.50 -16.36 -5.91
N PRO A 17 7.19 -17.02 -7.04
CA PRO A 17 6.29 -16.49 -8.07
C PRO A 17 4.86 -16.18 -7.59
N GLU A 18 4.46 -16.78 -6.47
CA GLU A 18 3.20 -16.53 -5.76
C GLU A 18 3.20 -15.21 -4.97
N GLN A 19 4.31 -14.47 -4.94
CA GLN A 19 4.46 -13.19 -4.25
C GLN A 19 5.07 -12.11 -5.16
N GLY A 20 4.84 -10.85 -4.78
CA GLY A 20 5.50 -9.67 -5.34
C GLY A 20 6.19 -8.85 -4.26
N LEU A 21 7.17 -8.03 -4.65
CA LEU A 21 7.71 -6.95 -3.85
C LEU A 21 7.13 -5.62 -4.34
N VAL A 22 6.62 -4.82 -3.42
CA VAL A 22 6.12 -3.47 -3.68
C VAL A 22 6.94 -2.48 -2.86
N LYS A 23 7.49 -1.47 -3.52
CA LYS A 23 8.14 -0.34 -2.85
C LYS A 23 7.08 0.72 -2.56
N VAL A 24 6.93 1.09 -1.30
CA VAL A 24 5.93 2.05 -0.84
C VAL A 24 6.64 3.23 -0.18
N GLY A 25 6.30 4.44 -0.62
CA GLY A 25 6.62 5.68 0.07
C GLY A 25 5.50 6.02 1.04
N THR A 26 5.85 6.36 2.27
CA THR A 26 4.88 6.69 3.31
C THR A 26 5.25 8.02 3.95
N ASN A 27 4.32 8.96 3.90
CA ASN A 27 4.43 10.28 4.49
C ASN A 27 3.46 10.39 5.66
N SER A 28 3.97 10.68 6.85
CA SER A 28 3.15 11.00 8.02
C SER A 28 3.07 12.52 8.16
N LEU A 29 1.85 13.05 8.23
CA LEU A 29 1.58 14.48 8.34
C LEU A 29 0.99 14.82 9.72
N ASN A 30 1.47 15.91 10.33
CA ASN A 30 0.86 16.47 11.53
C ASN A 30 -0.49 17.15 11.21
N GLN A 31 -1.13 17.78 12.21
CA GLN A 31 -2.44 18.42 12.00
C GLN A 31 -2.38 19.66 11.10
N ASP A 32 -1.21 20.27 10.96
CA ASP A 32 -1.00 21.47 10.13
C ASP A 32 -0.61 21.11 8.68
N GLY A 33 -0.62 19.82 8.32
CA GLY A 33 -0.19 19.33 7.01
C GLY A 33 1.33 19.28 6.82
N GLY A 34 2.11 19.47 7.89
CA GLY A 34 3.57 19.36 7.86
C GLY A 34 4.04 17.91 7.95
N PHE A 35 5.01 17.52 7.13
CA PHE A 35 5.64 16.20 7.22
C PHE A 35 6.41 16.05 8.54
N VAL A 36 6.08 15.02 9.30
CA VAL A 36 6.80 14.64 10.53
C VAL A 36 7.60 13.35 10.37
N GLN A 37 7.29 12.57 9.33
CA GLN A 37 8.04 11.38 8.97
C GLN A 37 7.88 11.09 7.48
N ILE A 38 8.99 10.72 6.84
CA ILE A 38 9.02 10.19 5.48
C ILE A 38 9.76 8.86 5.54
N SER A 39 9.19 7.81 4.96
CA SER A 39 9.80 6.49 4.93
C SER A 39 9.58 5.79 3.60
N VAL A 40 10.50 4.91 3.25
CA VAL A 40 10.40 4.07 2.06
C VAL A 40 10.64 2.63 2.49
N GLY A 41 9.65 1.76 2.25
CA GLY A 41 9.69 0.36 2.63
C GLY A 41 9.47 -0.56 1.44
N ASN A 42 9.98 -1.79 1.56
CA ASN A 42 9.62 -2.88 0.66
C ASN A 42 8.63 -3.80 1.38
N VAL A 43 7.49 -4.06 0.77
CA VAL A 43 6.45 -4.94 1.28
C VAL A 43 6.33 -6.16 0.38
N VAL A 44 6.26 -7.34 0.98
CA VAL A 44 5.95 -8.58 0.25
C VAL A 44 4.44 -8.72 0.22
N VAL A 45 3.87 -8.81 -0.98
CA VAL A 45 2.42 -8.97 -1.18
C VAL A 45 2.13 -10.30 -1.86
N PRO A 46 1.06 -11.02 -1.46
CA PRO A 46 0.59 -12.18 -2.20
C PRO A 46 0.18 -11.78 -3.62
N ARG A 47 0.52 -12.61 -4.60
CA ARG A 47 -0.04 -12.50 -5.95
C ARG A 47 -1.49 -12.96 -5.91
N ARG A 48 -2.39 -12.21 -6.53
CA ARG A 48 -3.80 -12.60 -6.67
C ARG A 48 -3.89 -13.96 -7.36
N SER A 49 -4.38 -14.96 -6.63
CA SER A 49 -4.69 -16.30 -7.15
C SER A 49 -6.00 -16.26 -7.94
N ALA A 50 -6.10 -16.98 -9.06
CA ALA A 50 -7.32 -17.00 -9.88
C ALA A 50 -8.54 -17.64 -9.20
N SER A 51 -8.36 -18.31 -8.05
CA SER A 51 -9.38 -19.13 -7.38
C SER A 51 -9.87 -18.59 -6.03
N SER A 52 -9.44 -17.40 -5.60
CA SER A 52 -9.90 -16.81 -4.34
C SER A 52 -10.93 -15.72 -4.62
N GLY A 53 -12.21 -16.10 -4.61
CA GLY A 53 -13.34 -15.16 -4.61
C GLY A 53 -13.27 -14.21 -3.40
N GLU A 54 -13.65 -12.97 -3.65
CA GLU A 54 -13.34 -11.74 -2.89
C GLU A 54 -13.92 -11.63 -1.46
N PRO A 55 -13.43 -10.66 -0.65
CA PRO A 55 -14.08 -9.34 -0.69
C PRO A 55 -13.16 -8.20 -1.14
N GLN A 56 -13.69 -7.47 -2.11
CA GLN A 56 -13.28 -6.14 -2.53
C GLN A 56 -13.61 -5.18 -1.39
N HIS A 57 -12.59 -4.69 -0.67
CA HIS A 57 -12.78 -3.48 0.13
C HIS A 57 -12.83 -2.31 -0.84
N ASP A 58 -14.05 -1.97 -1.25
CA ASP A 58 -14.36 -0.73 -1.95
C ASP A 58 -14.08 0.46 -1.02
N ILE A 59 -13.01 1.20 -1.31
CA ILE A 59 -12.57 2.37 -0.53
C ILE A 59 -13.42 3.61 -0.83
N SER A 60 -14.47 3.48 -1.64
CA SER A 60 -15.34 4.59 -2.07
C SER A 60 -16.33 5.07 -1.01
N GLN A 61 -16.33 4.52 0.22
CA GLN A 61 -17.25 4.92 1.31
C GLN A 61 -16.59 5.67 2.49
N ARG A 62 -15.48 6.39 2.28
CA ARG A 62 -15.00 7.39 3.24
C ARG A 62 -15.17 8.80 2.70
N SER A 63 -16.42 9.20 2.50
CA SER A 63 -16.84 10.59 2.40
C SER A 63 -17.92 10.83 3.46
N GLU A 64 -17.77 11.92 4.21
CA GLU A 64 -18.76 12.55 5.10
C GLU A 64 -18.99 11.93 6.50
N ALA A 65 -18.39 12.58 7.49
CA ALA A 65 -19.06 13.07 8.71
C ALA A 65 -18.20 14.14 9.39
#